data_AF-A0A3C1LW38-F1
#
_entry.id   AF-A0A3C1LW38-F1
#
_cell.length_a   1.000
_cell.length_b   1.000
_cell.length_c   1.000
_cell.angle_alpha   90.00
_cell.angle_beta   90.00
_cell.angle_gamma   90.00
#
_symmetry.space_group_name_H-M   'P 1'
#
loop_
_entity.id
_entity.type
_entity.pdbx_description
1 polymer ?
#
loop_
_entity_poly.entity_id
_entity_poly.type
_entity_poly.pdbx_seq_one_letter_code
_entity_poly.pdbx_strand_id
1 'polypeptide(L)'
;ISYIHGHTHADFIYSKRSFPIVSIGCAKCEYFTDKKPEGSFTHYRKLNTAEQDLWDTLVISPSENKIDFIRFGAGSDRTVCCK
;
A
#
# COMPACT_ATOMS: atom_id res chain seq x y z
N ILE A 1 16.51 5.11 -1.89
CA ILE A 1 15.93 4.99 -0.53
C ILE A 1 14.41 5.09 -0.69
N SER A 2 13.63 4.36 0.10
CA SER A 2 12.15 4.46 0.14
C SER A 2 11.73 4.36 1.61
N TYR A 3 10.67 5.05 2.00
CA TYR A 3 10.10 4.94 3.35
C TYR A 3 8.73 4.27 3.28
N ILE A 4 8.61 3.11 3.91
CA ILE A 4 7.40 2.27 3.87
C ILE A 4 6.80 2.21 5.26
N HIS A 5 5.51 2.52 5.40
CA HIS A 5 4.86 2.58 6.71
C HIS A 5 3.39 2.15 6.67
N GLY A 6 2.92 1.63 7.82
CA GLY A 6 1.49 1.44 8.10
C GLY A 6 0.86 2.72 8.67
N HIS A 7 0.10 2.59 9.76
CA HIS A 7 -0.52 3.69 10.53
C HIS A 7 -1.71 4.40 9.86
N THR A 8 -1.65 4.72 8.57
CA THR A 8 -2.80 5.34 7.88
C THR A 8 -3.95 4.35 7.67
N HIS A 9 -3.65 3.04 7.65
CA HIS A 9 -4.57 1.96 7.28
C HIS A 9 -5.19 2.19 5.87
N ALA A 10 -4.41 2.76 4.96
CA ALA A 10 -4.79 3.03 3.58
C ALA A 10 -3.57 2.90 2.67
N ASP A 11 -3.81 2.56 1.40
CA ASP A 11 -2.76 2.52 0.39
C ASP A 11 -2.52 3.94 -0.14
N PHE A 12 -1.25 4.36 -0.17
CA PHE A 12 -0.87 5.64 -0.77
C PHE A 12 0.60 5.67 -1.18
N ILE A 13 0.91 6.33 -2.30
CA ILE A 13 2.29 6.56 -2.74
C ILE A 13 2.48 8.07 -2.90
N TYR A 14 3.29 8.65 -2.02
CA TYR A 14 3.69 10.04 -2.10
C TYR A 14 5.06 10.16 -2.78
N SER A 15 5.08 10.81 -3.94
CA SER A 15 6.27 10.89 -4.82
C SER A 15 6.84 12.31 -4.96
N LYS A 16 6.38 13.29 -4.17
CA LYS A 16 6.87 14.68 -4.26
C LYS A 16 8.12 14.96 -3.39
N ARG A 17 8.75 13.94 -2.78
CA ARG A 17 10.06 14.06 -2.12
C ARG A 17 11.15 13.44 -3.01
N SER A 18 12.41 13.57 -2.60
CA SER A 18 13.56 12.92 -3.26
C SER A 18 13.51 11.39 -3.21
N PHE A 19 12.65 10.82 -2.38
CA PHE A 19 12.35 9.40 -2.33
C PHE A 19 10.84 9.17 -2.13
N PRO A 20 10.30 8.04 -2.59
CA PRO A 20 8.90 7.69 -2.37
C PRO A 20 8.64 7.40 -0.88
N ILE A 21 7.49 7.88 -0.41
CA ILE A 21 6.89 7.51 0.88
C ILE A 21 5.67 6.67 0.56
N VAL A 22 5.69 5.39 0.94
CA VAL A 22 4.63 4.42 0.63
C VAL A 22 3.90 4.06 1.92
N SER A 23 2.60 4.31 1.93
CA SER A 23 1.70 3.81 2.95
C SER A 23 1.01 2.54 2.48
N ILE A 24 0.96 1.55 3.36
CA ILE A 24 0.27 0.28 3.12
C ILE A 24 -0.96 0.15 4.01
N GLY A 25 -2.03 -0.43 3.46
CA GLY A 25 -3.17 -0.90 4.21
C GLY A 25 -2.80 -1.92 5.29
N CYS A 26 -3.75 -2.27 6.14
CA CYS A 26 -3.53 -3.23 7.22
C CYS A 26 -4.68 -4.25 7.29
N ALA A 27 -4.42 -5.38 7.96
CA ALA A 27 -5.38 -6.46 8.13
C ALA A 27 -6.66 -6.03 8.88
N LYS A 28 -6.61 -4.99 9.74
CA LYS A 28 -7.77 -4.49 10.49
C LYS A 28 -8.89 -4.08 9.53
N CYS A 29 -10.02 -4.78 9.57
CA CYS A 29 -11.18 -4.54 8.71
C CYS A 29 -11.89 -3.22 9.06
N GLU A 30 -11.35 -2.11 8.56
CA GLU A 30 -11.94 -0.78 8.66
C GLU A 30 -12.10 -0.14 7.28
N TYR A 31 -13.12 0.71 7.15
CA TYR A 31 -13.45 1.40 5.90
C TYR A 31 -13.86 2.86 6.21
N PHE A 32 -12.88 3.64 6.66
CA PHE A 32 -13.04 5.08 6.84
C PHE A 32 -12.48 5.80 5.62
N THR A 33 -13.34 6.39 4.80
CA THR A 33 -12.92 7.13 3.59
C THR A 33 -12.67 8.61 3.86
N ASP A 34 -13.13 9.13 5.02
CA ASP A 34 -13.10 10.55 5.39
C ASP A 34 -12.01 10.89 6.44
N LYS A 35 -11.38 9.88 7.05
CA LYS A 35 -10.34 10.04 8.09
C LYS A 35 -8.91 9.82 7.56
N LYS A 36 -8.74 9.70 6.26
CA LYS A 36 -7.49 9.30 5.62
C LYS A 36 -6.86 10.49 4.88
N PRO A 37 -5.53 10.48 4.65
CA PRO A 37 -4.89 11.49 3.82
C PRO A 37 -5.54 11.59 2.45
N GLU A 38 -5.60 12.81 1.90
CA GLU A 38 -6.14 13.06 0.57
C GLU A 38 -5.39 12.22 -0.48
N GLY A 39 -6.14 11.56 -1.37
CA GLY A 39 -5.60 10.70 -2.43
C GLY A 39 -5.20 9.28 -1.98
N SER A 40 -5.31 8.96 -0.68
CA SER A 40 -5.16 7.58 -0.22
C SER A 40 -6.39 6.73 -0.54
N PHE A 41 -6.19 5.42 -0.64
CA PHE A 41 -7.26 4.47 -0.95
C PHE A 41 -7.44 3.48 0.19
N THR A 42 -8.66 3.38 0.71
CA THR A 42 -9.05 2.34 1.68
C THR A 42 -9.97 1.36 0.97
N HIS A 43 -9.60 0.09 0.96
CA HIS A 43 -10.40 -0.97 0.34
C HIS A 43 -11.60 -1.31 1.22
N TYR A 44 -12.80 -1.36 0.66
CA TYR A 44 -13.95 -1.95 1.36
C TYR A 44 -13.72 -3.45 1.53
N ARG A 45 -13.99 -3.94 2.74
CA ARG A 45 -13.76 -5.35 3.12
C ARG A 45 -14.81 -5.84 4.10
N LYS A 46 -14.97 -7.16 4.15
CA LYS A 46 -15.90 -7.87 5.01
C LYS A 46 -15.14 -8.86 5.89
N LEU A 47 -15.50 -8.89 7.17
CA LEU A 47 -14.99 -9.91 8.10
C LEU A 47 -15.28 -11.32 7.58
N ASN A 48 -14.39 -12.26 7.93
CA ASN A 48 -14.48 -13.67 7.54
C ASN A 48 -14.46 -13.92 6.02
N THR A 49 -13.85 -13.03 5.25
CA THR A 49 -13.56 -13.22 3.82
C THR A 49 -12.05 -13.24 3.65
N ALA A 50 -11.44 -14.43 3.59
CA ALA A 50 -9.99 -14.59 3.64
C ALA A 50 -9.29 -13.94 2.43
N GLU A 51 -9.95 -13.96 1.27
CA GLU A 51 -9.51 -13.33 0.02
C GLU A 51 -9.56 -11.80 0.08
N GLN A 52 -9.99 -11.22 1.21
CA GLN A 52 -9.97 -9.78 1.45
C GLN A 52 -8.96 -9.41 2.55
N ASP A 53 -8.10 -10.31 3.01
CA ASP A 53 -7.01 -9.89 3.88
C ASP A 53 -6.13 -8.83 3.20
N LEU A 54 -5.40 -8.03 3.98
CA LEU A 54 -4.60 -6.93 3.46
C LEU A 54 -3.17 -7.00 3.97
N TRP A 55 -2.32 -7.58 3.15
CA TRP A 55 -0.88 -7.54 3.28
C TRP A 55 -0.21 -7.57 1.91
N ASP A 56 1.03 -7.11 1.85
CA ASP A 56 1.81 -7.02 0.63
C ASP A 56 3.11 -7.82 0.78
N THR A 57 3.49 -8.58 -0.25
CA THR A 57 4.87 -9.04 -0.41
C THR A 57 5.67 -7.94 -1.09
N LEU A 58 6.74 -7.50 -0.42
CA LEU A 58 7.67 -6.54 -1.00
C LEU A 58 8.74 -7.28 -1.82
N VAL A 59 8.85 -6.95 -3.10
CA VAL A 59 9.94 -7.43 -3.98
C VAL A 59 10.77 -6.24 -4.41
N ILE A 60 12.08 -6.30 -4.17
CA ILE A 60 13.02 -5.24 -4.56
C ILE A 60 13.91 -5.79 -5.66
N SER A 61 13.91 -5.10 -6.81
CA SER A 61 14.72 -5.46 -7.98
C SER A 61 15.72 -4.35 -8.28
N PRO A 62 16.94 -4.38 -7.71
CA PRO A 62 17.92 -3.31 -7.87
C PRO A 62 18.35 -3.08 -9.32
N SER A 63 18.47 -4.15 -10.12
CA SER A 63 18.83 -4.07 -11.55
C SER A 63 17.80 -3.31 -12.39
N GLU A 64 16.55 -3.27 -11.94
CA GLU A 64 15.44 -2.57 -12.60
C GLU A 64 15.11 -1.23 -11.95
N ASN A 65 15.85 -0.86 -10.89
CA ASN A 65 15.55 0.28 -10.03
C ASN A 65 14.06 0.33 -9.60
N LYS A 66 13.52 -0.82 -9.20
CA LYS A 66 12.08 -1.03 -9.02
C LYS A 66 11.77 -1.70 -7.69
N ILE A 67 10.64 -1.31 -7.10
CA ILE A 67 10.05 -1.94 -5.92
C ILE A 67 8.60 -2.32 -6.27
N ASP A 68 8.27 -3.60 -6.12
CA ASP A 68 6.91 -4.12 -6.30
C ASP A 68 6.29 -4.48 -4.95
N PHE A 69 5.03 -4.10 -4.77
CA PHE A 69 4.16 -4.50 -3.68
C PHE A 69 3.12 -5.44 -4.27
N ILE A 70 3.32 -6.74 -4.07
CA ILE A 70 2.40 -7.77 -4.56
C ILE A 70 1.31 -7.96 -3.52
N ARG A 71 0.07 -7.62 -3.88
CA ARG A 71 -1.07 -7.57 -2.96
C ARG A 71 -1.68 -8.97 -2.84
N PHE A 72 -1.75 -9.47 -1.61
CA PHE A 72 -2.73 -10.50 -1.28
C PHE A 72 -4.04 -9.86 -0.82
N GLY A 73 -5.13 -10.28 -1.42
CA GLY A 73 -6.49 -9.91 -1.06
C GLY A 73 -6.98 -8.61 -1.70
N ALA A 74 -7.63 -7.72 -0.94
CA ALA A 74 -8.33 -6.59 -1.54
C ALA A 74 -7.35 -5.56 -2.17
N GLY A 75 -7.62 -5.13 -3.40
CA GLY A 75 -6.81 -4.15 -4.11
C GLY A 75 -6.00 -4.74 -5.24
N SER A 76 -4.86 -4.12 -5.54
CA SER A 76 -4.02 -4.51 -6.68
C SER A 76 -2.56 -4.30 -6.36
N ASP A 77 -1.71 -5.02 -7.08
CA ASP A 77 -0.26 -4.85 -7.05
C ASP A 77 0.11 -3.40 -7.36
N ARG A 78 1.20 -2.93 -6.75
CA ARG A 78 1.70 -1.57 -6.95
C ARG A 78 3.19 -1.60 -7.23
N THR A 79 3.62 -0.82 -8.20
CA THR A 79 5.02 -0.70 -8.57
C THR A 79 5.49 0.72 -8.34
N VAL A 80 6.67 0.85 -7.74
CA VAL A 80 7.39 2.12 -7.59
C VAL A 80 8.71 2.02 -8.34
N CYS A 81 8.83 2.79 -9.43
CA CYS A 81 10.11 3.01 -10.09
C CYS A 81 10.90 4.04 -9.29
N CYS A 82 12.00 3.60 -8.69
CA CYS A 82 12.94 4.49 -8.04
C CYS A 82 13.62 5.35 -9.12
N LYS A 83 13.80 6.64 -8.84
CA LYS A 83 14.52 7.59 -9.69
C LYS A 83 15.89 7.86 -9.09
#